data_AF-A0A445L1H9-F1
#
_entry.id   AF-A0A445L1H9-F1
#
_cell.length_a   1.000
_cell.length_b   1.000
_cell.length_c   1.000
_cell.angle_alpha   90.00
_cell.angle_beta   90.00
_cell.angle_gamma   90.00
#
_symmetry.space_group_name_H-M   'P 1'
#
loop_
_entity.id
_entity.type
_entity.pdbx_description
1 polymer ?
#
loop_
_entity_poly.entity_id
_entity_poly.type
_entity_poly.pdbx_seq_one_letter_code
_entity_poly.pdbx_strand_id
1 'polypeptide(L)'
;MLDVLHKDYAQQSPIHFNYRFLNWNLDLSCQEELVHGLRGLFTCNIPDSGKLEIQHLSRFSGFSASIGLSGEAEKGYNPVANISGHIGTRILTLGANLAYDLSASSSAKITNNLNAGLSLNSPYLVAAATLHDNFQTLKGSCYFEVNPLTKTAIAAEVKYDLADYETIGVTVGAQHALFPWTLLKARLNNNGNVGGLIQQKFGRKFSITVAGEMNFNEEDKEKFPKVGVSMALK
;
A
#
# COMPACT_ATOMS: atom_id res chain seq x y z
N MET A 1 -0.68 6.10 6.61
CA MET A 1 -2.06 6.48 6.24
C MET A 1 -2.84 5.30 5.63
N LEU A 2 -2.33 4.62 4.58
CA LEU A 2 -2.95 3.41 4.03
C LEU A 2 -2.69 2.10 4.80
N ASP A 3 -1.87 2.15 5.85
CA ASP A 3 -1.40 0.98 6.60
C ASP A 3 -2.56 0.17 7.23
N VAL A 4 -3.62 0.87 7.65
CA VAL A 4 -4.82 0.25 8.23
C VAL A 4 -5.67 -0.48 7.19
N LEU A 5 -5.66 -0.01 5.94
CA LEU A 5 -6.56 -0.48 4.88
C LEU A 5 -5.90 -1.50 3.94
N HIS A 6 -4.58 -1.41 3.77
CA HIS A 6 -3.86 -2.14 2.71
C HIS A 6 -2.65 -2.92 3.21
N LYS A 7 -2.06 -2.57 4.36
CA LYS A 7 -0.84 -3.23 4.82
C LYS A 7 -1.18 -4.42 5.71
N ASP A 8 -0.43 -5.50 5.50
CA ASP A 8 -0.55 -6.79 6.18
C ASP A 8 -1.77 -7.64 5.75
N TYR A 9 -2.65 -7.11 4.90
CA TYR A 9 -3.67 -7.93 4.23
C TYR A 9 -3.00 -8.86 3.21
N ALA A 10 -3.60 -10.04 3.01
CA ALA A 10 -3.10 -11.05 2.08
C ALA A 10 -3.35 -10.60 0.63
N GLN A 11 -2.62 -9.58 0.17
CA GLN A 11 -2.64 -9.16 -1.22
C GLN A 11 -1.77 -10.15 -2.01
N GLN A 12 -2.44 -11.09 -2.68
CA GLN A 12 -1.81 -12.15 -3.46
C GLN A 12 -0.95 -11.53 -4.58
N SER A 13 0.37 -11.79 -4.57
CA SER A 13 1.26 -11.29 -5.62
C SER A 13 1.01 -12.03 -6.94
N PRO A 14 1.12 -11.35 -8.09
CA PRO A 14 0.75 -11.89 -9.40
C PRO A 14 1.53 -13.15 -9.79
N ILE A 15 2.76 -13.33 -9.32
CA ILE A 15 3.50 -14.59 -9.45
C ILE A 15 3.67 -15.25 -8.08
N HIS A 16 3.12 -16.44 -7.94
CA HIS A 16 3.25 -17.29 -6.76
C HIS A 16 3.77 -18.67 -7.16
N PHE A 17 4.65 -19.26 -6.36
CA PHE A 17 4.99 -20.67 -6.54
C PHE A 17 3.78 -21.52 -6.14
N ASN A 18 3.15 -22.16 -7.12
CA ASN A 18 2.02 -23.05 -6.91
C ASN A 18 2.52 -24.46 -6.58
N TYR A 19 2.52 -24.84 -5.29
CA TYR A 19 2.72 -26.22 -4.88
C TYR A 19 1.47 -26.75 -4.19
N ARG A 20 0.62 -27.43 -4.99
CA ARG A 20 -0.60 -28.19 -4.66
C ARG A 20 -1.72 -27.45 -3.90
N PHE A 21 -1.45 -26.67 -2.83
CA PHE A 21 -2.45 -25.98 -2.00
C PHE A 21 -1.93 -24.73 -1.24
N LEU A 22 -0.68 -24.32 -1.41
CA LEU A 22 -0.08 -23.22 -0.66
C LEU A 22 0.69 -22.27 -1.58
N ASN A 23 0.29 -21.00 -1.58
CA ASN A 23 1.00 -19.92 -2.28
C ASN A 23 1.88 -19.19 -1.26
N TRP A 24 3.19 -19.14 -1.50
CA TRP A 24 4.14 -18.44 -0.61
C TRP A 24 5.00 -17.47 -1.44
N ASN A 25 5.09 -16.22 -0.95
CA ASN A 25 6.02 -15.19 -1.40
C ASN A 25 6.94 -14.75 -0.27
N LEU A 26 8.20 -14.46 -0.59
CA LEU A 26 9.21 -14.06 0.38
C LEU A 26 9.68 -12.64 0.07
N ASP A 27 9.30 -11.69 0.92
CA ASP A 27 9.67 -10.28 0.81
C ASP A 27 10.91 -9.98 1.68
N LEU A 28 12.03 -9.69 1.02
CA LEU A 28 13.27 -9.24 1.66
C LEU A 28 13.43 -7.74 1.45
N SER A 29 13.49 -6.99 2.55
CA SER A 29 13.81 -5.57 2.51
C SER A 29 15.08 -5.28 3.32
N CYS A 30 16.00 -4.56 2.70
CA CYS A 30 17.22 -4.06 3.32
C CYS A 30 17.22 -2.53 3.22
N GLN A 31 17.44 -1.85 4.35
CA GLN A 31 17.46 -0.39 4.41
C GLN A 31 18.80 0.05 4.98
N GLU A 32 19.55 0.82 4.21
CA GLU A 32 20.86 1.35 4.57
C GLU A 32 20.85 2.89 4.50
N GLU A 33 21.45 3.56 5.48
CA GLU A 33 21.65 5.01 5.42
C GLU A 33 23.03 5.30 4.79
N LEU A 34 23.02 5.80 3.56
CA LEU A 34 24.26 6.02 2.79
C LEU A 34 24.96 7.30 3.25
N VAL A 35 24.19 8.35 3.51
CA VAL A 35 24.64 9.68 3.96
C VAL A 35 23.53 10.28 4.83
N HIS A 36 23.85 11.22 5.74
CA HIS A 36 22.85 11.92 6.55
C HIS A 36 21.68 12.43 5.68
N GLY A 37 20.49 11.88 5.90
CA GLY A 37 19.27 12.25 5.17
C GLY A 37 19.07 11.58 3.81
N LEU A 38 20.00 10.72 3.36
CA LEU A 38 19.88 9.91 2.14
C LEU A 38 19.86 8.42 2.49
N ARG A 39 18.73 7.78 2.20
CA ARG A 39 18.45 6.38 2.51
C ARG A 39 18.35 5.57 1.23
N GLY A 40 19.06 4.44 1.19
CA GLY A 40 18.90 3.40 0.19
C GLY A 40 17.99 2.31 0.74
N LEU A 41 16.98 1.93 -0.04
CA LEU A 41 16.11 0.81 0.24
C LEU A 41 16.21 -0.19 -0.91
N PHE A 42 16.57 -1.42 -0.59
CA PHE A 42 16.54 -2.54 -1.51
C PHE A 42 15.42 -3.49 -1.08
N THR A 43 14.51 -3.78 -1.99
CA THR A 43 13.37 -4.70 -1.78
C THR A 43 13.40 -5.77 -2.84
N CYS A 44 13.40 -7.04 -2.44
CA CYS A 44 13.37 -8.17 -3.34
C CYS A 44 12.28 -9.13 -2.86
N ASN A 45 11.24 -9.27 -3.69
CA ASN A 45 10.19 -10.25 -3.47
C ASN A 45 10.47 -11.45 -4.38
N ILE A 46 10.81 -12.59 -3.78
CA ILE A 46 11.15 -13.81 -4.53
C ILE A 46 9.88 -14.65 -4.69
N PRO A 47 9.49 -15.07 -5.91
CA PRO A 47 10.19 -14.98 -7.22
C PRO A 47 9.84 -13.75 -8.10
N ASP A 48 8.97 -12.86 -7.62
CA ASP A 48 8.15 -11.98 -8.45
C ASP A 48 8.84 -10.67 -8.85
N SER A 49 9.67 -10.05 -8.01
CA SER A 49 10.18 -8.70 -8.31
C SER A 49 11.42 -8.27 -7.52
N GLY A 50 12.17 -7.33 -8.09
CA GLY A 50 13.27 -6.63 -7.43
C GLY A 50 13.11 -5.14 -7.62
N LYS A 51 13.16 -4.37 -6.54
CA LYS A 51 13.03 -2.91 -6.56
C LYS A 51 14.14 -2.27 -5.73
N LEU A 52 14.84 -1.32 -6.34
CA LEU A 52 15.81 -0.45 -5.70
C LEU A 52 15.21 0.95 -5.58
N GLU A 53 15.23 1.52 -4.39
CA GLU A 53 14.70 2.85 -4.11
C GLU A 53 15.72 3.68 -3.34
N ILE A 54 15.88 4.92 -3.76
CA ILE A 54 16.75 5.91 -3.12
C ILE A 54 15.84 7.05 -2.69
N GLN A 55 15.91 7.41 -1.41
CA GLN A 55 15.12 8.47 -0.82
C GLN A 55 16.03 9.50 -0.18
N HIS A 56 15.80 10.77 -0.49
CA HIS A 56 16.39 11.89 0.20
C HIS A 56 15.31 12.68 0.93
N LEU A 57 15.47 12.86 2.24
CA LEU A 57 14.48 13.53 3.09
C LEU A 57 15.14 14.69 3.82
N SER A 58 14.63 15.88 3.52
CA SER A 58 14.95 17.14 4.18
C SER A 58 13.79 17.57 5.09
N ARG A 59 13.98 18.64 5.88
CA ARG A 59 13.01 19.07 6.91
C ARG A 59 11.63 19.47 6.35
N PHE A 60 11.57 19.94 5.10
CA PHE A 60 10.36 20.45 4.46
C PHE A 60 10.15 19.92 3.03
N SER A 61 11.04 19.06 2.56
CA SER A 61 10.98 18.50 1.23
C SER A 61 11.58 17.10 1.24
N GLY A 62 11.09 16.25 0.36
CA GLY A 62 11.63 14.93 0.16
C GLY A 62 11.54 14.56 -1.30
N PHE A 63 12.54 13.82 -1.75
CA PHE A 63 12.59 13.27 -3.10
C PHE A 63 12.88 11.79 -2.99
N SER A 64 12.28 11.00 -3.85
CA SER A 64 12.61 9.59 -4.00
C SER A 64 12.62 9.20 -5.46
N ALA A 65 13.60 8.40 -5.81
CA ALA A 65 13.73 7.77 -7.10
C ALA A 65 13.81 6.27 -6.88
N SER A 66 13.05 5.50 -7.63
CA SER A 66 13.10 4.05 -7.59
C SER A 66 13.11 3.47 -8.98
N ILE A 67 13.79 2.34 -9.10
CA ILE A 67 13.77 1.50 -10.29
C ILE A 67 13.46 0.08 -9.84
N GLY A 68 12.49 -0.54 -10.46
CA GLY A 68 12.08 -1.89 -10.14
C GLY A 68 11.83 -2.72 -11.38
N LEU A 69 11.89 -4.02 -11.20
CA LEU A 69 11.51 -5.03 -12.15
C LEU A 69 10.29 -5.74 -11.54
N SER A 70 9.14 -5.59 -12.17
CA SER A 70 7.94 -6.33 -11.81
C SER A 70 7.82 -7.54 -12.73
N GLY A 71 7.76 -8.74 -12.18
CA GLY A 71 7.40 -9.94 -12.93
C GLY A 71 5.91 -9.94 -13.24
N GLU A 72 5.56 -10.17 -14.50
CA GLU A 72 4.20 -10.52 -14.91
C GLU A 72 4.23 -11.93 -15.50
N ALA A 73 3.35 -12.81 -15.01
CA ALA A 73 3.30 -14.23 -15.38
C ALA A 73 3.16 -14.47 -16.89
N GLU A 74 2.61 -13.50 -17.64
CA GLU A 74 2.34 -13.60 -19.07
C GLU A 74 3.27 -12.75 -19.95
N LYS A 75 3.97 -11.73 -19.40
CA LYS A 75 4.75 -10.75 -20.17
C LYS A 75 6.24 -10.69 -19.82
N GLY A 76 6.70 -11.47 -18.84
CA GLY A 76 8.09 -11.46 -18.39
C GLY A 76 8.36 -10.36 -17.37
N TYR A 77 9.60 -9.85 -17.32
CA TYR A 77 10.00 -8.82 -16.36
C TYR A 77 9.87 -7.42 -16.96
N ASN A 78 8.98 -6.59 -16.39
CA ASN A 78 8.76 -5.22 -16.81
C ASN A 78 9.57 -4.25 -15.93
N PRO A 79 10.59 -3.56 -16.49
CA PRO A 79 11.28 -2.50 -15.78
C PRO A 79 10.41 -1.26 -15.64
N VAL A 80 10.24 -0.77 -14.42
CA VAL A 80 9.49 0.44 -14.09
C VAL A 80 10.38 1.38 -13.29
N ALA A 81 10.49 2.63 -13.74
CA ALA A 81 11.12 3.71 -12.99
C ALA A 81 10.03 4.60 -12.38
N ASN A 82 10.19 4.98 -11.11
CA ASN A 82 9.31 5.94 -10.45
C ASN A 82 10.12 7.06 -9.82
N ILE A 83 9.67 8.28 -10.01
CA ILE A 83 10.27 9.48 -9.45
C ILE A 83 9.17 10.25 -8.71
N SER A 84 9.35 10.46 -7.41
CA SER A 84 8.43 11.26 -6.62
C SER A 84 9.13 12.34 -5.82
N GLY A 85 8.42 13.44 -5.63
CA GLY A 85 8.85 14.56 -4.82
C GLY A 85 7.69 15.09 -4.00
N HIS A 86 7.98 15.54 -2.78
CA HIS A 86 7.01 16.23 -1.95
C HIS A 86 7.66 17.43 -1.27
N ILE A 87 6.85 18.46 -1.06
CA ILE A 87 7.21 19.68 -0.37
C ILE A 87 6.07 20.04 0.57
N GLY A 88 6.39 20.42 1.80
CA GLY A 88 5.36 20.63 2.79
C GLY A 88 5.87 21.25 4.08
N THR A 89 4.89 21.70 4.84
CA THR A 89 5.04 22.07 6.24
C THR A 89 4.65 20.89 7.13
N ARG A 90 4.67 21.11 8.45
CA ARG A 90 4.24 20.09 9.44
C ARG A 90 2.79 19.65 9.26
N ILE A 91 1.93 20.51 8.73
CA ILE A 91 0.47 20.30 8.68
C ILE A 91 0.00 20.00 7.25
N LEU A 92 0.62 20.60 6.23
CA LEU A 92 0.23 20.42 4.84
C LEU A 92 1.43 19.95 4.02
N THR A 93 1.28 18.89 3.25
CA THR A 93 2.27 18.41 2.30
C THR A 93 1.65 18.25 0.92
N LEU A 94 2.37 18.70 -0.09
CA LEU A 94 2.03 18.56 -1.49
C LEU A 94 3.08 17.69 -2.15
N GLY A 95 2.67 16.77 -3.02
CA GLY A 95 3.60 15.89 -3.70
C GLY A 95 3.14 15.52 -5.09
N ALA A 96 4.10 15.11 -5.90
CA ALA A 96 3.87 14.56 -7.21
C ALA A 96 4.70 13.28 -7.36
N ASN A 97 4.16 12.32 -8.08
CA ASN A 97 4.83 11.08 -8.45
C ASN A 97 4.65 10.85 -9.94
N LEU A 98 5.74 10.47 -10.60
CA LEU A 98 5.83 10.18 -12.01
C LEU A 98 6.32 8.73 -12.15
N ALA A 99 5.48 7.88 -12.71
CA ALA A 99 5.83 6.51 -13.06
C ALA A 99 6.10 6.40 -14.56
N TYR A 100 7.20 5.72 -14.92
CA TYR A 100 7.62 5.45 -16.28
C TYR A 100 7.88 3.97 -16.48
N ASP A 101 7.14 3.36 -17.41
CA ASP A 101 7.35 1.97 -17.81
C ASP A 101 8.41 1.92 -18.92
N LEU A 102 9.54 1.27 -18.63
CA LEU A 102 10.70 1.18 -19.53
C LEU A 102 10.58 0.00 -20.53
N SER A 103 9.52 -0.82 -20.44
CA SER A 103 9.28 -1.96 -21.34
C SER A 103 8.72 -1.56 -22.72
N ALA A 104 8.24 -0.33 -22.89
CA ALA A 104 7.60 0.12 -24.13
C ALA A 104 8.62 0.43 -25.24
N SER A 105 8.60 -0.31 -26.35
CA SER A 105 9.44 0.00 -27.53
C SER A 105 9.01 1.34 -28.16
N SER A 106 9.89 2.34 -28.05
CA SER A 106 10.14 3.56 -28.88
C SER A 106 9.02 4.35 -29.58
N SER A 107 7.76 3.93 -29.65
CA SER A 107 6.68 4.64 -30.35
C SER A 107 5.27 4.40 -29.82
N ALA A 108 5.08 3.57 -28.79
CA ALA A 108 3.77 3.39 -28.15
C ALA A 108 3.83 3.78 -26.67
N LYS A 109 3.13 4.86 -26.35
CA LYS A 109 2.67 5.20 -24.99
C LYS A 109 3.79 5.55 -23.99
N ILE A 110 4.25 6.80 -24.09
CA ILE A 110 4.52 7.65 -22.92
C ILE A 110 3.23 7.66 -22.08
N THR A 111 2.97 6.58 -21.35
CA THR A 111 1.93 6.55 -20.32
C THR A 111 2.59 7.13 -19.09
N ASN A 112 2.86 8.44 -19.12
CA ASN A 112 3.24 9.17 -17.94
C ASN A 112 2.06 9.02 -16.99
N ASN A 113 2.14 8.14 -16.00
CA ASN A 113 1.16 8.14 -14.93
C ASN A 113 1.59 9.22 -13.95
N LEU A 114 1.15 10.45 -14.24
CA LEU A 114 1.34 11.57 -13.32
C LEU A 114 0.30 11.44 -12.22
N ASN A 115 0.80 11.28 -11.01
CA ASN A 115 0.02 11.30 -9.80
C ASN A 115 0.37 12.57 -9.03
N ALA A 116 -0.63 13.29 -8.55
CA ALA A 116 -0.46 14.45 -7.69
C ALA A 116 -1.19 14.21 -6.37
N GLY A 117 -0.67 14.72 -5.28
CA GLY A 117 -1.21 14.46 -3.95
C GLY A 117 -1.10 15.65 -3.04
N LEU A 118 -2.11 15.82 -2.20
CA LEU A 118 -2.09 16.70 -1.05
C LEU A 118 -2.42 15.90 0.21
N SER A 119 -1.70 16.15 1.29
CA SER A 119 -1.98 15.54 2.58
C SER A 119 -1.95 16.57 3.68
N LEU A 120 -2.96 16.50 4.54
CA LEU A 120 -3.14 17.26 5.75
C LEU A 120 -2.85 16.35 6.94
N ASN A 121 -1.87 16.72 7.75
CA ASN A 121 -1.45 15.97 8.92
C ASN A 121 -1.72 16.80 10.18
N SER A 122 -2.74 16.40 10.93
CA SER A 122 -3.08 16.93 12.25
C SER A 122 -2.84 15.85 13.31
N PRO A 123 -2.60 16.21 14.59
CA PRO A 123 -2.26 15.26 15.64
C PRO A 123 -3.30 14.15 15.89
N TYR A 124 -4.55 14.36 15.51
CA TYR A 124 -5.63 13.38 15.66
C TYR A 124 -6.27 12.96 14.32
N LEU A 125 -5.96 13.69 13.23
CA LEU A 125 -6.59 13.51 11.93
C LEU A 125 -5.55 13.67 10.83
N VAL A 126 -5.43 12.66 9.98
CA VAL A 126 -4.66 12.71 8.75
C VAL A 126 -5.60 12.54 7.58
N ALA A 127 -5.69 13.54 6.72
CA ALA A 127 -6.46 13.47 5.48
C ALA A 127 -5.51 13.59 4.29
N ALA A 128 -5.83 12.95 3.17
CA ALA A 128 -5.07 13.08 1.95
C ALA A 128 -5.99 12.91 0.75
N ALA A 129 -5.74 13.70 -0.28
CA ALA A 129 -6.38 13.58 -1.57
C ALA A 129 -5.28 13.40 -2.62
N THR A 130 -5.39 12.33 -3.40
CA THR A 130 -4.44 11.99 -4.45
C THR A 130 -5.19 11.82 -5.77
N LEU A 131 -4.68 12.46 -6.81
CA LEU A 131 -5.10 12.31 -8.19
C LEU A 131 -4.17 11.30 -8.85
N HIS A 132 -4.76 10.30 -9.49
CA HIS A 132 -4.09 9.19 -10.15
C HIS A 132 -4.35 9.20 -11.65
N ASP A 133 -3.51 8.48 -12.40
CA ASP A 133 -3.70 8.12 -13.81
C ASP A 133 -4.01 9.34 -14.69
N ASN A 134 -3.14 10.36 -14.63
CA ASN A 134 -3.33 11.62 -15.35
C ASN A 134 -4.60 12.36 -14.96
N PHE A 135 -4.87 12.44 -13.66
CA PHE A 135 -6.01 13.16 -13.09
C PHE A 135 -7.38 12.55 -13.41
N GLN A 136 -7.42 11.28 -13.83
CA GLN A 136 -8.66 10.56 -14.10
C GLN A 136 -9.32 10.05 -12.82
N THR A 137 -8.54 9.65 -11.82
CA THR A 137 -9.11 9.11 -10.57
C THR A 137 -8.72 9.98 -9.38
N LEU A 138 -9.71 10.47 -8.64
CA LEU A 138 -9.49 11.13 -7.36
C LEU A 138 -9.69 10.13 -6.23
N LYS A 139 -8.69 10.06 -5.36
CA LYS A 139 -8.68 9.21 -4.19
C LYS A 139 -8.57 10.08 -2.95
N GLY A 140 -9.66 10.17 -2.19
CA GLY A 140 -9.69 10.78 -0.88
C GLY A 140 -9.46 9.71 0.19
N SER A 141 -8.65 10.01 1.20
CA SER A 141 -8.51 9.16 2.37
C SER A 141 -8.44 10.01 3.63
N CYS A 142 -9.00 9.48 4.71
CA CYS A 142 -9.07 10.14 6.01
C CYS A 142 -8.75 9.09 7.07
N TYR A 143 -7.93 9.46 8.04
CA TYR A 143 -7.49 8.64 9.15
C TYR A 143 -7.69 9.43 10.43
N PHE A 144 -8.50 8.90 11.33
CA PHE A 144 -8.82 9.48 12.63
C PHE A 144 -8.21 8.61 13.71
N GLU A 145 -7.28 9.18 14.49
CA GLU A 145 -6.70 8.52 15.64
C GLU A 145 -7.52 8.86 16.88
N VAL A 146 -8.21 7.85 17.42
CA VAL A 146 -9.09 8.02 18.58
C VAL A 146 -8.29 7.92 19.87
N ASN A 147 -7.42 6.91 19.97
CA ASN A 147 -6.60 6.73 21.15
C ASN A 147 -5.23 6.10 20.79
N PRO A 148 -4.12 6.83 20.98
CA PRO A 148 -2.77 6.33 20.71
C PRO A 148 -2.35 5.19 21.64
N LEU A 149 -2.84 5.17 22.88
CA LEU A 149 -2.46 4.16 23.87
C LEU A 149 -2.99 2.77 23.51
N THR A 150 -4.25 2.71 23.06
CA THR A 150 -4.90 1.48 22.59
C THR A 150 -4.78 1.29 21.08
N LYS A 151 -3.99 2.14 20.40
CA LYS A 151 -3.87 2.18 18.92
C LYS A 151 -5.21 2.09 18.20
N THR A 152 -6.24 2.73 18.77
CA THR A 152 -7.57 2.75 18.18
C THR A 152 -7.61 3.83 17.12
N ALA A 153 -7.88 3.43 15.89
CA ALA A 153 -8.03 4.39 14.80
C ALA A 153 -9.05 3.93 13.78
N ILE A 154 -9.63 4.90 13.09
CA ILE A 154 -10.63 4.70 12.05
C ILE A 154 -10.04 5.29 10.76
N ALA A 155 -10.16 4.56 9.67
CA ALA A 155 -9.74 5.01 8.35
C ALA A 155 -10.91 4.92 7.39
N ALA A 156 -11.06 5.91 6.53
CA ALA A 156 -12.00 5.90 5.42
C ALA A 156 -11.25 6.27 4.15
N GLU A 157 -11.59 5.62 3.05
CA GLU A 157 -11.05 5.86 1.73
C GLU A 157 -12.21 5.90 0.73
N VAL A 158 -12.20 6.91 -0.12
CA VAL A 158 -13.18 7.14 -1.18
C VAL A 158 -12.41 7.28 -2.49
N LYS A 159 -12.81 6.50 -3.49
CA LYS A 159 -12.30 6.59 -4.86
C LYS A 159 -13.43 7.08 -5.74
N TYR A 160 -13.13 8.13 -6.48
CA TYR A 160 -14.05 8.81 -7.38
C TYR A 160 -13.41 8.88 -8.76
N ASP A 161 -14.14 8.43 -9.78
CA ASP A 161 -13.74 8.61 -11.16
C ASP A 161 -14.12 10.02 -11.61
N LEU A 162 -13.14 10.80 -12.07
CA LEU A 162 -13.40 12.11 -12.67
C LEU A 162 -13.78 11.99 -14.15
N ALA A 163 -13.42 10.89 -14.82
CA ALA A 163 -13.75 10.69 -16.22
C ALA A 163 -15.25 10.36 -16.40
N ASP A 164 -15.74 9.40 -15.62
CA ASP A 164 -17.14 8.94 -15.67
C ASP A 164 -18.05 9.63 -14.64
N TYR A 165 -17.51 10.50 -13.79
CA TYR A 165 -18.21 11.20 -12.70
C TYR A 165 -18.88 10.27 -11.67
N GLU A 166 -18.39 9.05 -11.50
CA GLU A 166 -18.96 8.04 -10.63
C GLU A 166 -18.10 7.72 -9.40
N THR A 167 -18.75 7.36 -8.28
CA THR A 167 -18.03 6.89 -7.09
C THR A 167 -17.69 5.42 -7.26
N ILE A 168 -16.44 5.13 -7.63
CA ILE A 168 -15.95 3.77 -7.91
C ILE A 168 -15.94 2.89 -6.66
N GLY A 169 -15.64 3.46 -5.48
CA GLY A 169 -15.56 2.65 -4.27
C GLY A 169 -15.34 3.44 -3.00
N VAL A 170 -15.98 2.97 -1.93
CA VAL A 170 -15.83 3.52 -0.58
C VAL A 170 -15.42 2.40 0.34
N THR A 171 -14.26 2.54 0.97
CA THR A 171 -13.74 1.57 1.94
C THR A 171 -13.61 2.25 3.30
N VAL A 172 -14.18 1.62 4.32
CA VAL A 172 -14.07 2.07 5.71
C VAL A 172 -13.41 0.96 6.51
N GLY A 173 -12.50 1.32 7.40
CA GLY A 173 -11.81 0.38 8.27
C GLY A 173 -11.56 0.94 9.64
N ALA A 174 -11.37 0.05 10.59
CA ALA A 174 -11.00 0.38 11.95
C ALA A 174 -9.86 -0.54 12.40
N GLN A 175 -9.00 -0.01 13.25
CA GLN A 175 -8.01 -0.78 13.99
C GLN A 175 -8.15 -0.55 15.48
N HIS A 176 -7.84 -1.58 16.25
CA HIS A 176 -7.87 -1.53 17.70
C HIS A 176 -6.86 -2.53 18.26
N ALA A 177 -6.00 -2.09 19.18
CA ALA A 177 -5.15 -3.01 19.92
C ALA A 177 -5.89 -3.51 21.16
N LEU A 178 -6.26 -4.80 21.14
CA LEU A 178 -6.85 -5.49 22.28
C LEU A 178 -5.85 -5.63 23.43
N PHE A 179 -4.58 -5.85 23.06
CA PHE A 179 -3.46 -5.98 24.00
C PHE A 179 -2.23 -5.26 23.42
N PRO A 180 -1.23 -4.89 24.25
CA PRO A 180 0.02 -4.29 23.76
C PRO A 180 0.73 -5.12 22.67
N TRP A 181 0.47 -6.44 22.64
CA TRP A 181 1.00 -7.40 21.69
C TRP A 181 -0.02 -7.91 20.64
N THR A 182 -1.31 -7.56 20.72
CA THR A 182 -2.35 -8.01 19.77
C THR A 182 -3.05 -6.83 19.13
N LEU A 183 -2.96 -6.73 17.81
CA LEU A 183 -3.63 -5.72 16.99
C LEU A 183 -4.73 -6.37 16.15
N LEU A 184 -5.92 -5.80 16.19
CA LEU A 184 -7.05 -6.15 15.33
C LEU A 184 -7.24 -5.04 14.30
N LYS A 185 -7.41 -5.40 13.03
CA LYS A 185 -7.87 -4.51 11.97
C LYS A 185 -9.11 -5.13 11.32
N ALA A 186 -10.07 -4.31 10.96
CA ALA A 186 -11.24 -4.71 10.18
C ALA A 186 -11.48 -3.67 9.10
N ARG A 187 -11.93 -4.13 7.92
CA ARG A 187 -12.30 -3.27 6.79
C ARG A 187 -13.57 -3.75 6.13
N LEU A 188 -14.31 -2.79 5.58
CA LEU A 188 -15.53 -2.99 4.83
C LEU A 188 -15.45 -2.14 3.56
N ASN A 189 -15.81 -2.71 2.42
CA ASN A 189 -15.92 -1.99 1.16
C ASN A 189 -17.38 -1.99 0.69
N ASN A 190 -17.77 -0.95 -0.07
CA ASN A 190 -19.10 -0.84 -0.66
C ASN A 190 -19.44 -2.01 -1.61
N ASN A 191 -18.41 -2.68 -2.14
CA ASN A 191 -18.54 -3.81 -3.06
C ASN A 191 -18.78 -5.15 -2.33
N GLY A 192 -19.27 -5.13 -1.09
CA GLY A 192 -19.56 -6.34 -0.31
C GLY A 192 -18.33 -7.08 0.25
N ASN A 193 -17.13 -6.50 0.13
CA ASN A 193 -15.91 -7.14 0.61
C ASN A 193 -15.63 -6.76 2.06
N VAL A 194 -15.48 -7.77 2.91
CA VAL A 194 -15.19 -7.63 4.35
C VAL A 194 -13.87 -8.32 4.64
N GLY A 195 -12.95 -7.59 5.27
CA GLY A 195 -11.64 -8.11 5.67
C GLY A 195 -11.41 -7.96 7.16
N GLY A 196 -10.81 -8.96 7.78
CA GLY A 196 -10.35 -8.94 9.16
C GLY A 196 -8.90 -9.37 9.24
N LEU A 197 -8.14 -8.75 10.15
CA LEU A 197 -6.74 -9.05 10.36
C LEU A 197 -6.42 -9.03 11.85
N ILE A 198 -5.75 -10.07 12.31
CA ILE A 198 -5.23 -10.19 13.67
C ILE A 198 -3.72 -10.34 13.58
N GLN A 199 -3.00 -9.38 14.16
CA GLN A 199 -1.54 -9.43 14.27
C GLN A 199 -1.15 -9.62 15.73
N GLN A 200 -0.34 -10.64 15.97
CA GLN A 200 0.21 -10.98 17.28
C GLN A 200 1.73 -10.86 17.26
N LYS A 201 2.27 -10.06 18.18
CA LYS A 201 3.71 -9.86 18.36
C LYS A 201 4.24 -10.77 19.45
N PHE A 202 5.30 -11.50 19.16
CA PHE A 202 6.02 -12.30 20.15
C PHE A 202 7.40 -11.67 20.36
N GLY A 203 7.58 -11.05 21.53
CA GLY A 203 8.80 -10.32 21.85
C GLY A 203 9.01 -9.08 20.95
N ARG A 204 10.28 -8.73 20.70
CA ARG A 204 10.65 -7.50 19.98
C ARG A 204 10.79 -7.65 18.46
N LYS A 205 11.04 -8.88 17.97
CA LYS A 205 11.48 -9.13 16.60
C LYS A 205 10.51 -9.97 15.75
N PHE A 206 9.62 -10.73 16.39
CA PHE A 206 8.75 -11.66 15.68
C PHE A 206 7.29 -11.21 15.74
N SER A 207 6.59 -11.29 14.62
CA SER A 207 5.15 -11.09 14.57
C SER A 207 4.47 -12.05 13.60
N ILE A 208 3.37 -12.64 14.04
CA ILE A 208 2.47 -13.45 13.22
C ILE A 208 1.26 -12.59 12.90
N THR A 209 0.81 -12.64 11.65
CA THR A 209 -0.41 -12.01 11.20
C THR A 209 -1.30 -13.04 10.54
N VAL A 210 -2.56 -13.09 10.95
CA VAL A 210 -3.60 -13.90 10.31
C VAL A 210 -4.63 -12.94 9.74
N ALA A 211 -4.87 -13.01 8.43
CA ALA A 211 -5.84 -12.21 7.72
C ALA A 211 -6.91 -13.11 7.09
N GLY A 212 -8.15 -12.65 7.11
CA GLY A 212 -9.28 -13.31 6.47
C GLY A 212 -10.05 -12.28 5.65
N GLU A 213 -10.38 -12.62 4.42
CA GLU A 213 -11.20 -11.80 3.53
C GLU A 213 -12.40 -12.60 3.04
N MET A 214 -13.58 -11.98 3.04
CA MET A 214 -14.83 -12.57 2.60
C MET A 214 -15.58 -11.58 1.74
N ASN A 215 -15.91 -11.99 0.52
CA ASN A 215 -16.74 -11.23 -0.39
C ASN A 215 -18.17 -11.74 -0.24
N PHE A 216 -19.09 -10.86 0.16
CA PHE A 216 -20.51 -11.16 0.30
C PHE A 216 -21.33 -10.76 -0.94
N ASN A 217 -20.67 -10.39 -2.04
CA ASN A 217 -21.37 -10.07 -3.28
C ASN A 217 -22.07 -11.30 -3.86
N GLU A 218 -23.32 -11.12 -4.30
CA GLU A 218 -24.19 -12.18 -4.80
C GLU A 218 -23.71 -12.81 -6.12
N GLU A 219 -22.80 -12.14 -6.85
CA GLU A 219 -22.23 -12.62 -8.12
C GLU A 219 -21.04 -13.58 -7.95
N ASP A 220 -20.40 -13.62 -6.78
CA ASP A 220 -19.28 -14.52 -6.51
C ASP A 220 -19.84 -15.89 -6.09
N LYS A 221 -19.84 -16.86 -7.03
CA LYS A 221 -20.36 -18.23 -6.81
C LYS A 221 -19.59 -19.03 -5.74
N GLU A 222 -18.42 -18.54 -5.32
CA GLU A 222 -17.56 -19.16 -4.33
C GLU A 222 -17.54 -18.36 -3.03
N LYS A 223 -18.45 -18.70 -2.10
CA LYS A 223 -18.55 -18.13 -0.74
C LYS A 223 -17.43 -18.60 0.20
N PHE A 224 -16.23 -18.88 -0.31
CA PHE A 224 -15.13 -19.37 0.51
C PHE A 224 -14.33 -18.20 1.08
N PRO A 225 -14.19 -18.10 2.41
CA PRO A 225 -13.34 -17.08 3.02
C PRO A 225 -11.89 -17.34 2.65
N LYS A 226 -11.22 -16.31 2.10
CA LYS A 226 -9.79 -16.36 1.81
C LYS A 226 -9.03 -16.08 3.09
N VAL A 227 -8.29 -17.08 3.58
CA VAL A 227 -7.47 -16.94 4.79
C VAL A 227 -6.01 -16.95 4.39
N GLY A 228 -5.26 -15.96 4.87
CA GLY A 228 -3.83 -15.84 4.69
C GLY A 228 -3.12 -15.72 6.04
N VAL A 229 -1.95 -16.35 6.15
CA VAL A 229 -1.07 -16.21 7.31
C VAL A 229 0.25 -15.66 6.85
N SER A 230 0.75 -14.65 7.55
CA SER A 230 2.05 -14.03 7.31
C SER A 230 2.87 -14.04 8.58
N MET A 231 4.19 -14.21 8.44
CA MET A 231 5.13 -14.17 9.54
C MET A 231 6.23 -13.19 9.17
N ALA A 232 6.49 -12.23 10.06
CA ALA A 232 7.52 -11.24 9.88
C ALA A 232 8.56 -11.33 11.00
N LEU A 233 9.83 -11.31 10.60
CA LEU A 233 10.99 -11.26 11.48
C LEU A 233 11.80 -10.01 11.13
N LYS A 234 12.11 -9.19 12.15
CA LYS A 234 12.87 -7.95 12.03
C LYS A 234 14.21 -8.00 12.76
#